data_AF-A0AAW2D271-F1
#
_entry.id   AF-A0AAW2D271-F1
#
_cell.length_a   1.000
_cell.length_b   1.000
_cell.length_c   1.000
_cell.angle_alpha   90.00
_cell.angle_beta   90.00
_cell.angle_gamma   90.00
#
_symmetry.space_group_name_H-M   'P 1'
#
loop_
_entity.id
_entity.type
_entity.pdbx_description
1 polymer ?
#
loop_
_entity_poly.entity_id
_entity_poly.type
_entity_poly.pdbx_seq_one_letter_code
_entity_poly.pdbx_strand_id
1 'polypeptide(L)'
;MRSKILIRIKRRRKNMKVVKDKTKTKKEKLTYLRMVKRNMMLKEAFEKRLKALKDRTNAENKRKEKINMMVKKAIKRYNYDKKYRFLYDQISDLFAKLLKADLGHLNSGQTAKISLASKWCPSLYSSYDYSTLFCESVARRLFPYDSCPEYKGIDEAHYVYRVRNRLQKEVLVPLRKALRVTGNLYECQSMELASI
;
A
#
# COMPACT_ATOMS: atom_id res chain seq x y z
N MET A 1 5.99 -16.89 -33.66
CA MET A 1 6.10 -15.71 -34.54
C MET A 1 5.38 -15.83 -35.89
N ARG A 2 5.34 -17.02 -36.53
CA ARG A 2 4.75 -17.23 -37.88
C ARG A 2 3.26 -16.84 -38.01
N SER A 3 2.45 -16.98 -36.95
CA SER A 3 1.00 -16.67 -37.00
C SER A 3 0.67 -15.18 -37.14
N LYS A 4 1.37 -14.28 -36.43
CA LYS A 4 1.13 -12.82 -36.49
C LYS A 4 1.45 -12.24 -37.88
N ILE A 5 2.50 -12.75 -38.53
CA ILE A 5 2.92 -12.34 -39.87
C ILE A 5 1.86 -12.75 -40.91
N LEU A 6 1.41 -14.01 -40.88
CA LEU A 6 0.35 -14.51 -41.75
C LEU A 6 -0.97 -13.73 -41.60
N ILE A 7 -1.35 -13.38 -40.36
CA ILE A 7 -2.54 -12.55 -40.09
C ILE A 7 -2.39 -11.16 -40.72
N ARG A 8 -1.22 -10.54 -40.60
CA ARG A 8 -0.93 -9.22 -41.18
C ARG A 8 -1.00 -9.25 -42.71
N ILE A 9 -0.48 -10.29 -43.34
CA ILE A 9 -0.52 -10.50 -44.80
C ILE A 9 -1.97 -10.70 -45.28
N LYS A 10 -2.74 -11.58 -44.63
CA LYS A 10 -4.16 -11.81 -44.97
C LYS A 10 -4.99 -10.53 -44.86
N ARG A 11 -4.78 -9.74 -43.80
CA ARG A 11 -5.44 -8.44 -43.59
C ARG A 11 -5.11 -7.43 -44.70
N ARG A 12 -3.82 -7.31 -45.08
CA ARG A 12 -3.39 -6.43 -46.17
C ARG A 12 -4.03 -6.83 -47.51
N ARG A 13 -4.04 -8.12 -47.85
CA ARG A 13 -4.71 -8.62 -49.06
C ARG A 13 -6.21 -8.29 -49.07
N LYS A 14 -6.92 -8.47 -47.94
CA LYS A 14 -8.34 -8.13 -47.82
C LYS A 14 -8.61 -6.64 -48.03
N ASN A 15 -7.80 -5.77 -47.40
CA ASN A 15 -7.95 -4.33 -47.59
C ASN A 15 -7.69 -3.90 -49.05
N MET A 16 -6.67 -4.48 -49.70
CA MET A 16 -6.36 -4.21 -51.10
C MET A 16 -7.49 -4.64 -52.05
N LYS A 17 -8.17 -5.76 -51.76
CA LYS A 17 -9.37 -6.17 -52.51
C LYS A 17 -10.49 -5.12 -52.43
N VAL A 18 -10.77 -4.59 -51.24
CA VAL A 18 -11.83 -3.55 -51.06
C VAL A 18 -11.47 -2.23 -51.74
N VAL A 19 -10.19 -1.84 -51.76
CA VAL A 19 -9.74 -0.60 -52.41
C VAL A 19 -9.82 -0.70 -53.94
N LYS A 20 -9.52 -1.86 -54.52
CA LYS A 20 -9.55 -2.11 -55.98
C LYS A 20 -10.95 -2.39 -56.54
N ASP A 21 -11.94 -2.63 -55.69
CA ASP A 21 -13.33 -2.91 -56.10
C ASP A 21 -13.93 -1.70 -56.83
N LYS A 22 -14.24 -1.85 -58.13
CA LYS A 22 -14.76 -0.76 -58.97
C LYS A 22 -16.21 -0.41 -58.64
N THR A 23 -16.96 -1.30 -57.98
CA THR A 23 -18.37 -1.10 -57.63
C THR A 23 -18.56 -0.14 -56.45
N LYS A 24 -17.52 0.07 -55.63
CA LYS A 24 -17.59 0.91 -54.42
C LYS A 24 -17.16 2.34 -54.67
N THR A 25 -17.92 3.26 -54.10
CA THR A 25 -17.62 4.70 -54.14
C THR A 25 -16.35 5.03 -53.34
N LYS A 26 -15.73 6.17 -53.67
CA LYS A 26 -14.57 6.68 -52.92
C LYS A 26 -14.88 6.86 -51.43
N LYS A 27 -16.12 7.27 -51.10
CA LYS A 27 -16.61 7.45 -49.72
C LYS A 27 -16.64 6.11 -48.97
N GLU A 28 -17.23 5.07 -49.55
CA GLU A 28 -17.32 3.73 -48.92
C GLU A 28 -15.95 3.09 -48.67
N LYS A 29 -15.02 3.22 -49.63
CA LYS A 29 -13.64 2.74 -49.46
C LYS A 29 -12.92 3.46 -48.31
N LEU A 30 -13.10 4.79 -48.20
CA LEU A 30 -12.55 5.58 -47.11
C LEU A 30 -13.15 5.18 -45.75
N THR A 31 -14.47 4.95 -45.69
CA THR A 31 -15.17 4.49 -44.48
C THR A 31 -14.63 3.14 -44.00
N TYR A 32 -14.45 2.17 -44.90
CA TYR A 32 -13.85 0.87 -44.57
C TYR A 32 -12.43 1.01 -44.01
N LEU A 33 -11.57 1.81 -44.64
CA LEU A 33 -10.20 2.04 -44.17
C LEU A 33 -10.18 2.71 -42.79
N ARG A 34 -11.05 3.70 -42.55
CA ARG A 34 -11.21 4.35 -41.22
C ARG A 34 -11.61 3.33 -40.15
N MET A 35 -12.60 2.48 -40.43
CA MET A 35 -13.04 1.42 -39.50
C MET A 35 -11.90 0.45 -39.18
N VAL A 36 -11.17 -0.01 -40.20
CA VAL A 36 -10.04 -0.93 -40.00
C VAL A 36 -8.92 -0.29 -39.18
N LYS A 37 -8.62 1.00 -39.41
CA LYS A 37 -7.65 1.76 -38.61
C LYS A 37 -8.13 1.90 -37.16
N ARG A 38 -9.39 2.26 -36.94
CA ARG A 38 -10.00 2.33 -35.60
C ARG A 38 -9.90 1.01 -34.86
N ASN A 39 -10.26 -0.11 -35.49
CA ASN A 39 -10.19 -1.43 -34.86
C ASN A 39 -8.74 -1.87 -34.57
N MET A 40 -7.77 -1.44 -35.39
CA MET A 40 -6.35 -1.66 -35.09
C MET A 40 -5.91 -0.87 -33.85
N MET A 41 -6.25 0.41 -33.78
CA MET A 41 -5.92 1.26 -32.63
C MET A 41 -6.58 0.75 -31.35
N LEU A 42 -7.83 0.32 -31.42
CA LEU A 42 -8.53 -0.29 -30.28
C LEU A 42 -7.83 -1.56 -29.80
N LYS A 43 -7.39 -2.42 -30.72
CA LYS A 43 -6.66 -3.64 -30.37
C LYS A 43 -5.32 -3.34 -29.72
N GLU A 44 -4.56 -2.39 -30.25
CA GLU A 44 -3.29 -1.96 -29.67
C GLU A 44 -3.47 -1.32 -28.29
N ALA A 45 -4.49 -0.49 -28.11
CA ALA A 45 -4.84 0.09 -26.82
C ALA A 45 -5.21 -0.98 -25.79
N PHE A 46 -5.98 -2.00 -26.20
CA PHE A 46 -6.35 -3.13 -25.36
C PHE A 46 -5.11 -3.96 -24.96
N GLU A 47 -4.24 -4.29 -25.90
CA GLU A 47 -2.99 -5.02 -25.62
C GLU A 47 -2.06 -4.23 -24.67
N LYS A 48 -1.94 -2.90 -24.86
CA LYS A 48 -1.20 -2.02 -23.94
C LYS A 48 -1.81 -2.04 -22.55
N ARG A 49 -3.13 -1.97 -22.42
CA ARG A 49 -3.83 -2.01 -21.12
C ARG A 49 -3.63 -3.36 -20.42
N LEU A 50 -3.71 -4.47 -21.15
CA LEU A 50 -3.42 -5.80 -20.61
C LEU A 50 -1.97 -5.92 -20.13
N LYS A 51 -1.00 -5.38 -20.89
CA LYS A 51 0.40 -5.36 -20.47
C LYS A 51 0.58 -4.54 -19.20
N ALA A 52 0.01 -3.34 -19.14
CA ALA A 52 0.08 -2.49 -17.96
C ALA A 52 -0.53 -3.15 -16.71
N LEU A 53 -1.65 -3.87 -16.87
CA LEU A 53 -2.25 -4.65 -15.78
C LEU A 53 -1.30 -5.75 -15.28
N LYS A 54 -0.70 -6.52 -16.21
CA LYS A 54 0.27 -7.56 -15.86
C LYS A 54 1.48 -6.99 -15.12
N ASP A 55 2.04 -5.89 -15.62
CA ASP A 55 3.21 -5.24 -15.03
C ASP A 55 2.89 -4.72 -13.62
N ARG A 56 1.69 -4.15 -13.41
CA ARG A 56 1.20 -3.76 -12.07
C ARG A 56 1.08 -4.95 -11.13
N THR A 57 0.44 -6.04 -11.55
CA THR A 57 0.29 -7.26 -10.71
C THR A 57 1.65 -7.86 -10.35
N ASN A 58 2.60 -7.89 -11.29
CA ASN A 58 3.95 -8.38 -11.02
C ASN A 58 4.69 -7.49 -10.03
N ALA A 59 4.55 -6.16 -10.14
CA ALA A 59 5.14 -5.22 -9.19
C ALA A 59 4.54 -5.37 -7.78
N GLU A 60 3.22 -5.55 -7.68
CA GLU A 60 2.53 -5.81 -6.41
C GLU A 60 3.00 -7.12 -5.75
N ASN A 61 3.13 -8.19 -6.53
CA ASN A 61 3.60 -9.48 -6.02
C ASN A 61 5.04 -9.38 -5.49
N LYS A 62 5.94 -8.73 -6.23
CA LYS A 62 7.32 -8.46 -5.76
C LYS A 62 7.36 -7.64 -4.47
N ARG A 63 6.45 -6.66 -4.31
CA ARG A 63 6.33 -5.88 -3.07
C ARG A 63 5.86 -6.76 -1.91
N LYS A 64 4.83 -7.59 -2.12
CA LYS A 64 4.32 -8.55 -1.11
C LYS A 64 5.39 -9.55 -0.68
N GLU A 65 6.17 -10.08 -1.61
CA GLU A 65 7.28 -11.00 -1.31
C GLU A 65 8.33 -10.35 -0.41
N LYS A 66 8.75 -9.12 -0.73
CA LYS A 66 9.69 -8.35 0.11
C LYS A 66 9.15 -8.12 1.51
N ILE A 67 7.89 -7.71 1.62
CA ILE A 67 7.21 -7.51 2.90
C ILE A 67 7.19 -8.82 3.71
N ASN A 68 6.76 -9.93 3.09
CA ASN A 68 6.71 -11.23 3.74
C ASN A 68 8.09 -11.68 4.23
N MET A 69 9.14 -11.42 3.46
CA MET A 69 10.52 -11.71 3.87
C MET A 69 10.94 -10.89 5.09
N MET A 70 10.62 -9.59 5.13
CA MET A 70 10.91 -8.72 6.28
C MET A 70 10.18 -9.20 7.54
N VAL A 71 8.88 -9.49 7.42
CA VAL A 71 8.03 -9.97 8.52
C VAL A 71 8.56 -11.31 9.06
N LYS A 72 8.89 -12.26 8.18
CA LYS A 72 9.49 -13.55 8.59
C LYS A 72 10.81 -13.35 9.33
N LYS A 73 11.66 -12.43 8.88
CA LYS A 73 12.93 -12.10 9.54
C LYS A 73 12.70 -11.48 10.92
N ALA A 74 11.72 -10.59 11.06
CA ALA A 74 11.34 -9.96 12.32
C ALA A 74 10.90 -11.01 13.35
N ILE A 75 9.96 -11.88 12.96
CA ILE A 75 9.44 -12.98 13.79
C ILE A 75 10.57 -13.93 14.20
N LYS A 76 11.42 -14.34 13.24
CA LYS A 76 12.57 -15.20 13.53
C LYS A 76 13.50 -14.54 14.55
N ARG A 77 13.82 -13.26 14.38
CA ARG A 77 14.69 -12.54 15.32
C ARG A 77 14.07 -12.47 16.72
N TYR A 78 12.78 -12.14 16.82
CA TYR A 78 12.07 -12.09 18.10
C TYR A 78 12.05 -13.44 18.81
N ASN A 79 11.85 -14.54 18.08
CA ASN A 79 11.73 -15.87 18.68
C ASN A 79 13.07 -16.45 19.15
N TYR A 80 14.17 -16.21 18.42
CA TYR A 80 15.45 -16.87 18.67
C TYR A 80 16.49 -15.99 19.39
N ASP A 81 16.43 -14.67 19.27
CA ASP A 81 17.37 -13.75 19.93
C ASP A 81 16.75 -13.17 21.22
N LYS A 82 17.11 -13.76 22.36
CA LYS A 82 16.59 -13.37 23.68
C LYS A 82 16.92 -11.92 24.05
N LYS A 83 18.10 -11.42 23.67
CA LYS A 83 18.51 -10.03 23.96
C LYS A 83 17.69 -9.05 23.15
N TYR A 84 17.49 -9.35 21.86
CA TYR A 84 16.60 -8.57 21.01
C TYR A 84 15.17 -8.57 21.54
N ARG A 85 14.62 -9.73 21.90
CA ARG A 85 13.26 -9.85 22.45
C ARG A 85 13.07 -8.98 23.68
N PHE A 86 14.00 -9.08 24.65
CA PHE A 86 13.95 -8.27 25.86
C PHE A 86 13.93 -6.77 25.54
N LEU A 87 14.86 -6.29 24.71
CA LEU A 87 14.91 -4.88 24.32
C LEU A 87 13.62 -4.46 23.59
N TYR A 88 13.16 -5.27 22.66
CA TYR A 88 11.94 -5.02 21.89
C TYR A 88 10.72 -4.87 22.79
N ASP A 89 10.56 -5.76 23.78
CA ASP A 89 9.44 -5.72 24.72
C ASP A 89 9.50 -4.48 25.61
N GLN A 90 10.69 -4.14 26.14
CA GLN A 90 10.89 -2.92 26.95
C GLN A 90 10.56 -1.64 26.17
N ILE A 91 11.03 -1.53 24.93
CA ILE A 91 10.73 -0.37 24.06
C ILE A 91 9.22 -0.33 23.76
N SER A 92 8.60 -1.48 23.48
CA SER A 92 7.17 -1.55 23.20
C SER A 92 6.32 -1.12 24.41
N ASP A 93 6.71 -1.53 25.62
CA ASP A 93 6.08 -1.12 26.88
C ASP A 93 6.22 0.39 27.12
N LEU A 94 7.42 0.93 26.91
CA LEU A 94 7.68 2.36 27.04
C LEU A 94 6.78 3.17 26.09
N PHE A 95 6.75 2.80 24.81
CA PHE A 95 5.90 3.48 23.83
C PHE A 95 4.42 3.38 24.15
N ALA A 96 3.93 2.22 24.60
CA ALA A 96 2.55 2.08 25.01
C ALA A 96 2.20 3.01 26.19
N LYS A 97 3.07 3.11 27.20
CA LYS A 97 2.88 4.04 28.33
C LYS A 97 2.87 5.50 27.88
N LEU A 98 3.84 5.90 27.06
CA LEU A 98 3.95 7.27 26.56
C LEU A 98 2.73 7.65 25.70
N LEU A 99 2.35 6.81 24.74
CA LEU A 99 1.20 7.09 23.87
C LEU A 99 -0.12 7.15 24.65
N LYS A 100 -0.28 6.32 25.69
CA LYS A 100 -1.44 6.37 26.57
C LYS A 100 -1.50 7.69 27.36
N ALA A 101 -0.37 8.13 27.91
CA ALA A 101 -0.27 9.41 28.63
C ALA A 101 -0.53 10.60 27.68
N ASP A 102 0.10 10.59 26.50
CA ASP A 102 -0.08 11.60 25.46
C ASP A 102 -1.56 11.74 25.06
N LEU A 103 -2.27 10.62 24.92
CA LEU A 103 -3.70 10.64 24.61
C LEU A 103 -4.52 11.26 25.75
N GLY A 104 -4.15 11.01 27.01
CA GLY A 104 -4.75 11.68 28.18
C GLY A 104 -4.49 13.19 28.20
N HIS A 105 -3.28 13.62 27.84
CA HIS A 105 -2.94 15.04 27.69
C HIS A 105 -3.72 15.70 26.55
N LEU A 106 -3.87 15.00 25.42
CA LEU A 106 -4.66 15.49 24.30
C LEU A 106 -6.13 15.67 24.67
N ASN A 107 -6.74 14.67 25.33
CA ASN A 107 -8.14 14.71 25.75
C ASN A 107 -8.42 15.78 26.82
N SER A 108 -7.42 16.14 27.63
CA SER A 108 -7.52 17.22 28.63
C SER A 108 -7.14 18.60 28.09
N GLY A 109 -6.86 18.72 26.78
CA GLY A 109 -6.44 19.98 26.15
C GLY A 109 -5.01 20.42 26.49
N GLN A 110 -4.25 19.60 27.22
CA GLN A 110 -2.88 19.88 27.66
C GLN A 110 -1.85 19.53 26.56
N THR A 111 -2.01 20.11 25.37
CA THR A 111 -1.21 19.79 24.19
C THR A 111 0.30 20.04 24.37
N ALA A 112 0.68 20.99 25.23
CA ALA A 112 2.08 21.28 25.57
C ALA A 112 2.78 20.13 26.32
N LYS A 113 2.03 19.19 26.92
CA LYS A 113 2.58 18.02 27.64
C LYS A 113 2.66 16.77 26.77
N ILE A 114 2.19 16.83 25.51
CA ILE A 114 2.24 15.70 24.59
C ILE A 114 3.70 15.46 24.21
N SER A 115 4.17 14.23 24.44
CA SER A 115 5.52 13.80 24.09
C SER A 115 5.67 13.58 22.57
N LEU A 116 6.92 13.42 22.12
CA LEU A 116 7.21 13.07 20.73
C LEU A 116 7.04 11.58 20.42
N ALA A 117 6.49 10.76 21.33
CA ALA A 117 6.36 9.32 21.13
C ALA A 117 5.56 8.98 19.86
N SER A 118 4.48 9.70 19.57
CA SER A 118 3.69 9.48 18.34
C SER A 118 4.44 9.87 17.06
N LYS A 119 5.40 10.80 17.14
CA LYS A 119 6.29 11.19 16.02
C LYS A 119 7.32 10.09 15.73
N TRP A 120 7.92 9.51 16.78
CA TRP A 120 8.93 8.46 16.65
C TRP A 120 8.35 7.05 16.44
N CYS A 121 7.08 6.84 16.79
CA CYS A 121 6.40 5.58 16.51
C CYS A 121 6.27 5.40 14.99
N PRO A 122 6.65 4.26 14.41
CA PRO A 122 6.55 4.02 12.98
C PRO A 122 5.10 4.15 12.49
N SER A 123 4.94 4.53 11.22
CA SER A 123 3.63 4.47 10.57
C SER A 123 3.26 3.03 10.26
N LEU A 124 1.98 2.70 10.44
CA LEU A 124 1.44 1.40 10.11
C LEU A 124 1.70 1.07 8.63
N TYR A 125 2.11 -0.18 8.34
CA TYR A 125 2.43 -0.65 6.98
C TYR A 125 3.63 0.03 6.31
N SER A 126 4.47 0.71 7.09
CA SER A 126 5.78 1.19 6.62
C SER A 126 6.80 0.05 6.55
N SER A 127 7.89 0.26 5.81
CA SER A 127 9.03 -0.67 5.80
C SER A 127 9.57 -0.94 7.21
N TYR A 128 9.63 0.10 8.06
CA TYR A 128 10.05 -0.01 9.45
C TYR A 128 9.12 -0.94 10.25
N ASP A 129 7.80 -0.75 10.11
CA ASP A 129 6.80 -1.61 10.75
C ASP A 129 6.89 -3.06 10.24
N TYR A 130 7.03 -3.28 8.93
CA TYR A 130 7.20 -4.65 8.40
C TYR A 130 8.50 -5.33 8.85
N SER A 131 9.55 -4.56 9.09
CA SER A 131 10.86 -5.08 9.52
C SER A 131 10.94 -5.45 11.00
N THR A 132 9.98 -4.99 11.82
CA THR A 132 10.01 -5.16 13.28
C THR A 132 8.71 -5.67 13.89
N LEU A 133 7.56 -5.46 13.23
CA LEU A 133 6.20 -5.59 13.75
C LEU A 133 5.91 -4.71 14.97
N PHE A 134 6.63 -3.60 15.10
CA PHE A 134 6.58 -2.76 16.28
C PHE A 134 5.18 -2.18 16.55
N CYS A 135 4.44 -1.76 15.51
CA CYS A 135 3.09 -1.22 15.70
C CYS A 135 2.14 -2.29 16.26
N GLU A 136 2.29 -3.55 15.88
CA GLU A 136 1.51 -4.65 16.45
C GLU A 136 1.77 -4.80 17.94
N SER A 137 3.05 -4.83 18.33
CA SER A 137 3.49 -4.98 19.71
C SER A 137 2.97 -3.87 20.63
N VAL A 138 3.01 -2.62 20.17
CA VAL A 138 2.46 -1.46 20.89
C VAL A 138 0.93 -1.51 20.92
N ALA A 139 0.28 -1.86 19.81
CA ALA A 139 -1.17 -1.94 19.73
C ALA A 139 -1.76 -2.97 20.72
N ARG A 140 -1.15 -4.14 20.85
CA ARG A 140 -1.59 -5.18 21.81
C ARG A 140 -1.55 -4.70 23.26
N ARG A 141 -0.55 -3.87 23.61
CA ARG A 141 -0.39 -3.31 24.96
C ARG A 141 -1.40 -2.21 25.27
N LEU A 142 -1.75 -1.40 24.27
CA LEU A 142 -2.77 -0.36 24.39
C LEU A 142 -4.19 -0.92 24.35
N PHE A 143 -4.41 -1.97 23.57
CA PHE A 143 -5.71 -2.61 23.39
C PHE A 143 -5.61 -4.12 23.66
N PRO A 144 -5.44 -4.54 24.93
CA PRO A 144 -5.39 -5.96 25.27
C PRO A 144 -6.64 -6.71 24.80
N TYR A 145 -6.52 -8.01 24.55
CA TYR A 145 -7.65 -8.83 24.07
C TYR A 145 -8.87 -8.75 25.00
N ASP A 146 -8.66 -8.70 26.31
CA ASP A 146 -9.75 -8.63 27.31
C ASP A 146 -10.35 -7.23 27.47
N SER A 147 -9.80 -6.20 26.81
CA SER A 147 -10.25 -4.81 26.98
C SER A 147 -11.56 -4.48 26.26
N CYS A 148 -12.04 -5.32 25.35
CA CYS A 148 -13.24 -5.06 24.56
C CYS A 148 -14.04 -6.33 24.29
N PRO A 149 -15.37 -6.33 24.51
CA PRO A 149 -16.24 -7.45 24.16
C PRO A 149 -16.16 -7.85 22.68
N GLU A 150 -15.89 -6.89 21.78
CA GLU A 150 -15.79 -7.14 20.33
C GLU A 150 -14.61 -8.05 19.95
N TYR A 151 -13.65 -8.26 20.85
CA TYR A 151 -12.54 -9.17 20.61
C TYR A 151 -12.86 -10.61 20.97
N LYS A 152 -13.93 -10.85 21.74
CA LYS A 152 -14.28 -12.21 22.14
C LYS A 152 -14.72 -13.03 20.93
N GLY A 153 -14.01 -14.13 20.69
CA GLY A 153 -14.36 -15.11 19.65
C GLY A 153 -13.87 -14.75 18.25
N ILE A 154 -13.06 -13.69 18.08
CA ILE A 154 -12.39 -13.43 16.81
C ILE A 154 -11.02 -14.12 16.77
N ASP A 155 -10.62 -14.52 15.58
CA ASP A 155 -9.30 -15.09 15.32
C ASP A 155 -8.16 -14.09 15.57
N GLU A 156 -6.98 -14.60 15.93
CA GLU A 156 -5.78 -13.82 16.29
C GLU A 156 -5.40 -12.82 15.19
N ALA A 157 -5.47 -13.23 13.92
CA ALA A 157 -5.16 -12.35 12.80
C ALA A 157 -6.15 -11.17 12.69
N HIS A 158 -7.43 -11.43 12.98
CA HIS A 158 -8.47 -10.40 12.99
C HIS A 158 -8.33 -9.46 14.18
N TYR A 159 -7.99 -9.98 15.36
CA TYR A 159 -7.66 -9.19 16.53
C TYR A 159 -6.48 -8.25 16.25
N VAL A 160 -5.35 -8.78 15.76
CA VAL A 160 -4.15 -8.01 15.40
C VAL A 160 -4.48 -6.92 14.38
N TYR A 161 -5.23 -7.25 13.32
CA TYR A 161 -5.67 -6.28 12.32
C TYR A 161 -6.49 -5.15 12.94
N ARG A 162 -7.43 -5.48 13.84
CA ARG A 162 -8.27 -4.47 14.51
C ARG A 162 -7.44 -3.55 15.40
N VAL A 163 -6.62 -4.09 16.30
CA VAL A 163 -5.85 -3.25 17.24
C VAL A 163 -4.83 -2.36 16.52
N ARG A 164 -4.23 -2.83 15.42
CA ARG A 164 -3.33 -2.03 14.59
C ARG A 164 -4.05 -0.85 13.94
N ASN A 165 -5.26 -1.08 13.42
CA ASN A 165 -6.10 -0.01 12.87
C ASN A 165 -6.53 1.00 13.95
N ARG A 166 -6.88 0.53 15.16
CA ARG A 166 -7.20 1.40 16.28
C ARG A 166 -6.01 2.24 16.71
N LEU A 167 -4.82 1.64 16.86
CA LEU A 167 -3.57 2.37 17.13
C LEU A 167 -3.37 3.51 16.13
N GLN A 168 -3.56 3.25 14.83
CA GLN A 168 -3.42 4.28 13.82
C GLN A 168 -4.47 5.39 13.99
N LYS A 169 -5.75 5.03 14.05
CA LYS A 169 -6.87 6.00 13.98
C LYS A 169 -7.13 6.73 15.29
N GLU A 170 -7.11 6.02 16.41
CA GLU A 170 -7.48 6.53 17.74
C GLU A 170 -6.29 7.15 18.47
N VAL A 171 -5.06 6.79 18.11
CA VAL A 171 -3.85 7.22 18.86
C VAL A 171 -2.89 8.01 17.97
N LEU A 172 -2.31 7.40 16.94
CA LEU A 172 -1.22 8.04 16.18
C LEU A 172 -1.69 9.23 15.35
N VAL A 173 -2.81 9.12 14.64
CA VAL A 173 -3.37 10.22 13.83
C VAL A 173 -3.70 11.47 14.67
N PRO A 174 -4.49 11.38 15.76
CA PRO A 174 -4.83 12.56 16.56
C PRO A 174 -3.60 13.16 17.26
N LEU A 175 -2.70 12.34 17.81
CA LEU A 175 -1.49 12.84 18.47
C LEU A 175 -0.55 13.55 17.49
N ARG A 176 -0.31 12.97 16.30
CA ARG A 176 0.52 13.63 15.27
C ARG A 176 -0.10 14.92 14.77
N LYS A 177 -1.44 15.01 14.71
CA LYS A 177 -2.14 16.25 14.38
C LYS A 177 -1.91 17.32 15.45
N ALA A 178 -2.03 16.96 16.74
CA ALA A 178 -1.76 17.87 17.84
C ALA A 178 -0.31 18.37 17.84
N LEU A 179 0.66 17.48 17.61
CA LEU A 179 2.08 17.84 17.54
C LEU A 179 2.42 18.75 16.35
N ARG A 180 1.71 18.64 15.22
CA ARG A 180 1.88 19.56 14.08
C ARG A 180 1.40 20.97 14.40
N VAL A 181 0.38 21.11 15.25
CA VAL A 181 -0.14 22.41 15.68
C VAL A 181 0.80 23.09 16.68
N THR A 182 1.50 22.30 17.50
CA THR A 182 2.45 22.83 18.49
C THR A 182 3.87 23.03 17.96
N GLY A 183 4.22 22.42 16.82
CA GLY A 183 5.58 22.38 16.27
C GLY A 183 5.76 23.13 14.95
N ASN A 184 5.87 24.46 15.00
CA ASN A 184 6.64 25.25 14.01
C ASN A 184 8.15 25.27 14.35
N LEU A 185 8.62 24.30 15.13
CA LEU A 185 10.03 24.12 15.46
C LEU A 185 10.39 22.67 15.09
N TYR A 186 11.38 22.54 14.22
CA TYR A 186 11.92 21.29 13.63
C TYR A 186 11.15 20.69 12.43
N GLU A 187 11.10 21.45 11.33
CA GLU A 187 11.08 20.89 9.97
C GLU A 187 12.38 20.10 9.74
N CYS A 188 12.36 18.81 10.01
CA CYS A 188 13.31 17.88 9.42
C CYS A 188 12.63 16.51 9.37
N GLN A 189 12.47 15.97 8.15
CA GLN A 189 11.82 14.69 7.76
C GLN A 189 10.45 14.74 7.02
N SER A 190 10.12 15.85 6.37
CA SER A 190 9.07 15.88 5.31
C SER A 190 9.60 15.53 3.91
N MET A 191 10.75 14.87 3.76
CA MET A 191 11.29 14.48 2.44
C MET A 191 10.90 13.07 1.96
N GLU A 192 10.14 12.27 2.70
CA GLU A 192 9.79 10.90 2.26
C GLU A 192 8.43 10.75 1.55
N LEU A 193 7.74 11.84 1.22
CA LEU A 193 6.45 11.78 0.50
C LEU A 193 6.49 12.30 -0.96
N ALA A 194 7.67 12.54 -1.53
CA ALA A 194 7.81 12.98 -2.93
C ALA A 194 8.57 11.98 -3.84
N SER A 195 8.69 10.70 -3.47
CA SER A 195 9.22 9.68 -4.39
C SER A 195 8.63 8.30 -4.12
N ILE A 196 7.38 8.10 -4.56
CA ILE A 196 6.89 6.85 -5.15
C ILE A 196 5.95 7.20 -6.30
#